data_AF-A0A7X5X1N8-F1
#
_entry.id   AF-A0A7X5X1N8-F1
#
_cell.length_a   1.000
_cell.length_b   1.000
_cell.length_c   1.000
_cell.angle_alpha   90.00
_cell.angle_beta   90.00
_cell.angle_gamma   90.00
#
_symmetry.space_group_name_H-M   'P 1'
#
loop_
_entity.id
_entity.type
_entity.pdbx_description
1 polymer ?
#
loop_
_entity_poly.entity_id
_entity_poly.type
_entity_poly.pdbx_seq_one_letter_code
_entity_poly.pdbx_strand_id
1 'polypeptide(L)' 'MPVDAFGFAFLSDQILAAGTWDVSAVYSGDANFGASGVSGYTQVVTGAVNGIQAAI' A
#
# COMPACT_ATOMS: atom_id res chain seq x y z
N MET A 1 -4.29 -7.25 5.47
CA MET A 1 -3.61 -7.85 4.30
C MET A 1 -2.72 -8.97 4.81
N PRO A 2 -2.74 -10.17 4.21
CA PRO A 2 -1.85 -11.25 4.61
C PRO A 2 -0.39 -10.91 4.30
N VAL A 3 0.51 -11.34 5.18
CA VAL A 3 1.97 -11.33 4.99
C VAL A 3 2.40 -12.61 4.29
N ASP A 4 3.37 -12.53 3.39
CA ASP A 4 3.96 -13.67 2.69
C ASP A 4 5.01 -14.41 3.55
N ALA A 5 5.59 -15.48 3.00
CA ALA A 5 6.59 -16.30 3.68
C ALA A 5 7.91 -15.55 4.00
N PHE A 6 8.11 -14.36 3.45
CA PHE A 6 9.28 -13.51 3.67
C PHE A 6 8.96 -12.29 4.55
N GLY A 7 7.73 -12.17 5.05
CA GLY A 7 7.31 -11.10 5.94
C GLY A 7 6.88 -9.82 5.21
N PHE A 8 6.58 -9.88 3.92
CA PHE A 8 6.08 -8.74 3.16
C PHE A 8 4.56 -8.80 3.02
N ALA A 9 3.92 -7.65 3.14
CA ALA A 9 2.51 -7.46 2.79
C ALA A 9 2.43 -6.49 1.61
N PHE A 10 1.64 -6.83 0.61
CA PHE A 10 1.43 -6.00 -0.57
C PHE A 10 -0.02 -5.55 -0.66
N LEU A 11 -0.23 -4.30 -1.12
CA LEU A 11 -1.53 -3.75 -1.48
C LEU A 11 -1.51 -3.44 -2.98
N SER A 12 -2.13 -4.30 -3.79
CA SER A 12 -2.03 -4.26 -5.26
C SER A 12 -3.28 -3.75 -5.99
N ASP A 13 -4.38 -3.47 -5.29
CA ASP A 13 -5.70 -3.32 -5.92
C ASP A 13 -6.29 -1.91 -5.82
N GLN A 14 -5.44 -0.88 -5.72
CA GLN A 14 -5.90 0.51 -5.61
C GLN A 14 -5.43 1.32 -6.81
N ILE A 15 -6.37 1.65 -7.69
CA ILE A 15 -6.17 2.68 -8.70
C ILE A 15 -6.12 4.02 -7.95
N LEU A 16 -4.91 4.50 -7.65
CA LEU A 16 -4.71 5.80 -7.05
C LEU A 16 -4.82 6.86 -8.14
N ALA A 17 -5.79 7.77 -8.00
CA ALA A 17 -5.84 8.97 -8.82
C ALA A 17 -4.62 9.87 -8.55
N ALA A 18 -4.32 10.75 -9.50
CA ALA A 18 -3.31 11.77 -9.29
C ALA A 18 -3.64 12.61 -8.04
N GLY A 19 -2.66 12.77 -7.16
CA GLY A 19 -2.87 13.37 -5.84
C GLY A 19 -1.80 12.97 -4.83
N THR A 20 -1.93 13.50 -3.62
CA THR A 20 -1.07 13.18 -2.48
C THR A 20 -1.83 12.25 -1.54
N TRP A 21 -1.20 11.14 -1.18
CA TRP A 21 -1.79 10.09 -0.36
C TRP A 21 -0.89 9.80 0.82
N ASP A 22 -1.48 9.78 2.02
CA ASP A 22 -0.79 9.29 3.20
C ASP A 22 -0.93 7.77 3.27
N VAL A 23 0.20 7.09 3.34
CA VAL A 23 0.27 5.63 3.46
C VAL A 23 0.69 5.29 4.88
N SER A 24 -0.06 4.35 5.47
CA SER A 24 0.28 3.72 6.73
C SER A 24 0.29 2.21 6.57
N ALA A 25 1.22 1.56 7.27
CA ALA A 25 1.26 0.12 7.38
C ALA A 25 1.46 -0.25 8.85
N VAL A 26 0.60 -1.14 9.35
CA VAL A 26 0.60 -1.58 10.75
C VAL A 26 0.66 -3.09 10.79
N TYR A 27 1.65 -3.59 11.53
CA TYR A 27 1.80 -4.97 11.91
C TYR A 27 1.54 -5.08 13.42
N SER A 28 0.50 -5.82 13.81
CA SER A 28 0.09 -5.92 15.22
C SER A 28 1.03 -6.74 16.11
N GLY A 29 2.03 -7.40 15.53
CA GLY A 29 2.87 -8.38 16.23
C GLY A 29 2.26 -9.78 16.25
N ASP A 30 3.10 -10.75 16.59
CA ASP A 30 2.75 -12.15 16.81
C ASP A 30 3.57 -12.73 17.99
N ALA A 31 3.60 -14.07 18.13
CA ALA A 31 4.32 -14.74 19.22
C ALA A 31 5.85 -14.57 19.17
N ASN A 32 6.40 -14.18 18.02
CA ASN A 32 7.85 -14.11 17.78
C ASN A 32 8.34 -12.66 17.69
N PHE A 33 7.50 -11.74 17.19
CA PHE A 33 7.87 -10.34 16.94
C PHE A 33 6.83 -9.39 17.52
N GLY A 34 7.31 -8.31 18.15
CA GLY A 34 6.46 -7.24 18.66
C GLY A 34 5.75 -6.44 17.56
N ALA A 35 4.75 -5.65 17.95
CA ALA A 35 4.06 -4.75 17.04
C ALA A 35 5.01 -3.72 16.41
N SER A 36 4.79 -3.40 15.14
CA SER A 36 5.54 -2.40 14.41
C SER A 36 4.65 -1.71 13.38
N GLY A 37 5.06 -0.53 12.95
CA GLY A 37 4.32 0.19 11.91
C GLY A 37 5.07 1.40 11.41
N VAL A 38 4.63 1.90 10.27
CA VAL A 38 5.08 3.16 9.70
C VAL A 38 3.88 4.07 9.47
N SER A 39 4.03 5.31 9.90
CA SER A 39 3.08 6.40 9.66
C SER A 39 3.85 7.60 9.13
N GLY A 40 3.28 8.33 8.16
CA GLY A 40 3.91 9.51 7.56
C GLY A 40 4.69 9.24 6.28
N TYR A 41 4.41 8.13 5.58
CA TYR A 41 4.87 7.99 4.20
C TYR A 41 3.91 8.74 3.29
N THR A 42 4.43 9.73 2.56
CA THR A 42 3.66 10.51 1.60
C THR A 42 3.92 9.99 0.20
N GLN A 43 2.90 9.41 -0.43
CA GLN A 43 2.94 9.03 -1.83
C GLN A 43 2.36 10.16 -2.69
N VAL A 44 3.17 10.71 -3.58
CA VAL A 44 2.69 11.64 -4.61
C VAL A 44 2.49 10.87 -5.91
N VAL A 45 1.28 10.93 -6.46
CA VAL A 45 0.91 10.32 -7.74
C VAL A 45 0.75 11.45 -8.75
N THR A 46 1.70 11.60 -9.67
CA THR A 46 1.78 12.74 -10.60
C THR A 46 1.06 12.50 -11.94
N GLY A 47 0.52 11.31 -12.17
CA GLY A 47 -0.29 10.98 -13.36
C GLY A 47 -1.40 9.98 -13.03
N ALA A 48 -2.51 10.03 -13.77
CA ALA A 48 -3.53 8.98 -13.67
C ALA A 48 -2.95 7.65 -14.16
N VAL A 49 -3.38 6.53 -13.58
CA VAL A 49 -3.09 5.20 -14.13
C VAL A 49 -3.64 5.15 -15.56
N ASN A 50 -2.74 5.11 -16.55
CA ASN A 50 -3.02 4.76 -17.94
C ASN A 50 -3.37 3.26 -18.03
N GLY A 51 -4.51 2.87 -17.45
CA GLY A 51 -4.94 1.46 -17.37
C GLY A 51 -6.44 1.23 -17.48
N ILE A 52 -7.22 2.30 -17.67
CA ILE A 52 -8.61 2.20 -18.13
C ILE A 52 -8.80 3.17 -19.31
N GLN A 53 -7.96 3.05 -20.35
CA GLN A 53 -8.35 3.60 -21.65
C GLN A 53 -9.27 2.57 -22.30
N ALA A 54 -10.57 2.82 -22.19
CA ALA A 54 -11.68 2.31 -23.00
C ALA A 54 -11.43 0.99 -23.77
N ALA A 55 -11.99 -0.11 -23.26
CA ALA A 55 -12.53 -1.11 -24.17
C ALA A 55 -13.93 -0.63 -24.59
N ILE A 56 -13.98 -0.14 -25.82
CA ILE A 56 -15.17 0.12 -26.64
C ILE A 56 -15.92 -1.19 -26.87
#